data_AF-A0A6P2CJX2-F1
#
_entry.id   AF-A0A6P2CJX2-F1
#
_cell.length_a   1.000
_cell.length_b   1.000
_cell.length_c   1.000
_cell.angle_alpha   90.00
_cell.angle_beta   90.00
_cell.angle_gamma   90.00
#
_symmetry.space_group_name_H-M   'P 1'
#
loop_
_entity.id
_entity.type
_entity.pdbx_description
1 polymer ?
#
loop_
_entity_poly.entity_id
_entity_poly.type
_entity_poly.pdbx_seq_one_letter_code
_entity_poly.pdbx_strand_id
1 'polypeptide(L)'
;MQTEDRDPAGQSSVHEYDYIVVGGGSAGAAVAARLSEDESVTVALVEAGPSDVGLDEVLVLEDWMNLLESGLDWDYLIEPQAHGNSFMRHARARVLGGCSSHNSCIAFWPPREDLDEWATGYGCAGWESEAIFPLIKRLENNSRPGDHHGHDGPVRLRDVPAEDPCGVAILDACEQAGIPRAKFNGSSRFRVR
;
A
#
# COMPACT_ATOMS: atom_id res chain seq x y z
N MET A 1 -11.08 -11.46 26.58
CA MET A 1 -11.64 -12.79 26.84
C MET A 1 -12.21 -13.27 25.52
N GLN A 2 -11.41 -13.98 24.72
CA GLN A 2 -11.82 -14.46 23.39
C GLN A 2 -12.74 -15.66 23.58
N THR A 3 -13.95 -15.57 23.06
CA THR A 3 -14.85 -16.72 22.91
C THR A 3 -14.31 -17.54 21.75
N GLU A 4 -13.69 -18.68 22.03
CA GLU A 4 -13.46 -19.70 21.01
C GLU A 4 -14.83 -20.14 20.50
N ASP A 5 -15.09 -19.98 19.21
CA ASP A 5 -16.24 -20.56 18.53
C ASP A 5 -16.02 -22.08 18.49
N ARG A 6 -16.44 -22.76 19.56
CA ARG A 6 -16.47 -24.22 19.64
C ARG A 6 -17.88 -24.67 19.31
N ASP A 7 -18.00 -25.51 18.29
CA ASP A 7 -19.24 -26.25 18.02
C ASP A 7 -19.63 -27.09 19.27
N PRO A 8 -20.93 -27.36 19.55
CA PRO A 8 -21.39 -27.98 20.79
C PRO A 8 -20.76 -29.34 21.14
N ALA A 9 -20.09 -29.98 20.19
CA ALA A 9 -19.39 -31.26 20.34
C ALA A 9 -17.90 -31.14 20.75
N GLY A 10 -17.35 -29.92 20.88
CA GLY A 10 -15.94 -29.73 21.26
C GLY A 10 -14.92 -30.18 20.21
N GLN A 11 -15.36 -30.39 18.97
CA GLN A 11 -14.48 -30.65 17.83
C GLN A 11 -14.07 -29.32 17.19
N SER A 12 -12.77 -29.20 16.88
CA SER A 12 -12.29 -28.16 15.97
C SER A 12 -13.00 -28.35 14.62
N SER A 13 -13.86 -27.41 14.24
CA SER A 13 -14.45 -27.39 12.90
C SER A 13 -13.34 -27.03 11.91
N VAL A 14 -12.95 -27.99 11.08
CA VAL A 14 -12.07 -27.70 9.95
C VAL A 14 -12.91 -26.98 8.90
N HIS A 15 -12.59 -25.71 8.67
CA HIS A 15 -13.16 -24.93 7.58
C HIS A 15 -12.26 -25.06 6.35
N GLU A 16 -12.85 -25.41 5.21
CA GLU A 16 -12.17 -25.54 3.91
C GLU A 16 -12.55 -24.36 3.02
N TYR A 17 -11.57 -23.81 2.29
CA TYR A 17 -11.72 -22.70 1.36
C TYR A 17 -10.91 -23.00 0.10
N ASP A 18 -11.35 -22.52 -1.06
CA ASP A 18 -10.58 -22.63 -2.31
C ASP A 18 -9.28 -21.81 -2.24
N TYR A 19 -9.34 -20.65 -1.58
CA TYR A 19 -8.19 -19.79 -1.35
C TYR A 19 -8.11 -19.30 0.09
N ILE A 20 -6.90 -19.34 0.66
CA ILE A 20 -6.58 -18.72 1.94
C ILE A 20 -5.49 -17.67 1.70
N VAL A 21 -5.81 -16.41 1.96
CA VAL A 21 -4.86 -15.29 1.92
C VAL A 21 -4.41 -15.00 3.36
N VAL A 22 -3.11 -15.11 3.62
CA VAL A 22 -2.53 -14.86 4.94
C VAL A 22 -1.86 -13.48 4.95
N GLY A 23 -2.43 -12.58 5.74
CA GLY A 23 -2.06 -11.17 5.85
C GLY A 23 -3.05 -10.28 5.10
N GLY A 24 -3.86 -9.51 5.83
CA GLY A 24 -4.79 -8.50 5.33
C GLY A 24 -4.14 -7.17 5.00
N GLY A 25 -2.87 -7.18 4.58
CA GLY A 25 -2.12 -5.99 4.19
C GLY A 25 -2.46 -5.48 2.78
N SER A 26 -1.69 -4.49 2.30
CA SER A 26 -1.95 -3.81 1.02
C SER A 26 -2.11 -4.75 -0.19
N ALA A 27 -1.28 -5.80 -0.30
CA ALA A 27 -1.43 -6.80 -1.36
C ALA A 27 -2.51 -7.85 -1.04
N GLY A 28 -2.54 -8.36 0.19
CA GLY A 28 -3.46 -9.44 0.58
C GLY A 28 -4.93 -9.02 0.51
N ALA A 29 -5.26 -7.80 0.95
CA ALA A 29 -6.60 -7.25 0.81
C ALA A 29 -7.03 -7.15 -0.68
N ALA A 30 -6.12 -6.71 -1.56
CA ALA A 30 -6.40 -6.63 -2.99
C ALA A 30 -6.58 -8.02 -3.63
N VAL A 31 -5.74 -9.00 -3.28
CA VAL A 31 -5.85 -10.37 -3.79
C VAL A 31 -7.15 -11.02 -3.32
N ALA A 32 -7.45 -10.96 -2.02
CA ALA A 32 -8.66 -11.56 -1.46
C ALA A 32 -9.93 -10.98 -2.12
N ALA A 33 -10.01 -9.65 -2.24
CA ALA A 33 -11.14 -8.99 -2.87
C ALA A 33 -11.33 -9.41 -4.34
N ARG A 34 -10.26 -9.52 -5.12
CA ARG A 34 -10.35 -9.91 -6.54
C ARG A 34 -10.67 -11.39 -6.73
N LEU A 35 -10.13 -12.28 -5.89
CA LEU A 35 -10.50 -13.70 -5.94
C LEU A 35 -11.98 -13.89 -5.63
N SER A 36 -12.53 -13.13 -4.67
CA SER A 36 -13.94 -13.20 -4.30
C SER A 36 -14.92 -12.55 -5.30
N GLU A 37 -14.44 -11.95 -6.40
CA GLU A 37 -15.32 -11.47 -7.48
C GLU A 37 -15.97 -12.63 -8.26
N ASP A 38 -15.37 -13.82 -8.21
CA ASP A 38 -15.98 -15.05 -8.71
C ASP A 38 -16.82 -15.70 -7.59
N GLU A 39 -18.14 -15.65 -7.73
CA GLU A 39 -19.08 -16.21 -6.75
C GLU A 39 -18.99 -17.76 -6.64
N SER A 40 -18.25 -18.43 -7.54
CA SER A 40 -18.06 -19.88 -7.50
C SER A 40 -16.92 -20.35 -6.58
N VAL A 41 -16.09 -19.42 -6.05
CA VAL A 41 -14.99 -19.75 -5.15
C VAL A 41 -15.18 -19.17 -3.75
N THR A 42 -14.59 -19.83 -2.77
CA THR A 42 -14.58 -19.43 -1.36
C THR A 42 -13.21 -18.92 -0.95
N VAL A 43 -13.17 -17.73 -0.33
CA VAL A 43 -11.92 -17.05 0.05
C VAL A 43 -11.93 -16.72 1.54
N ALA A 44 -10.90 -17.17 2.25
CA ALA A 44 -10.60 -16.73 3.60
C ALA A 44 -9.44 -15.73 3.60
N LEU A 45 -9.65 -14.57 4.23
CA LEU A 45 -8.57 -13.62 4.54
C LEU A 45 -8.26 -13.69 6.04
N VAL A 46 -7.02 -14.01 6.38
CA VAL A 46 -6.55 -14.11 7.76
C VAL A 46 -5.63 -12.95 8.06
N GLU A 47 -6.01 -12.10 9.02
CA GLU A 47 -5.19 -11.00 9.53
C GLU A 47 -4.95 -11.18 11.03
N ALA A 48 -3.73 -10.90 11.47
CA ALA A 48 -3.34 -11.06 12.87
C ALA A 48 -3.78 -9.87 13.74
N GLY A 49 -3.83 -8.68 13.14
CA GLY A 49 -4.34 -7.46 13.77
C GLY A 49 -5.87 -7.39 13.82
N PRO A 50 -6.41 -6.41 14.53
CA PRO A 50 -7.85 -6.15 14.54
C PRO A 50 -8.34 -5.65 13.17
N SER A 51 -9.65 -5.62 12.99
CA SER A 51 -10.26 -4.81 11.92
C SER A 51 -10.00 -3.33 12.19
N ASP A 52 -9.84 -2.55 11.12
CA ASP A 52 -9.71 -1.08 11.13
C ASP A 52 -11.06 -0.35 11.22
N VAL A 53 -12.18 -1.07 11.05
CA VAL A 53 -13.53 -0.47 11.06
C VAL A 53 -13.83 0.14 12.42
N GLY A 54 -14.02 1.48 12.43
CA GLY A 54 -14.33 2.24 13.63
C GLY A 54 -13.12 2.57 14.51
N LEU A 55 -11.89 2.38 14.00
CA LEU A 55 -10.65 2.82 14.65
C LEU A 55 -10.21 4.16 14.07
N ASP A 56 -10.61 5.26 14.70
CA ASP A 56 -10.29 6.61 14.21
C ASP A 56 -8.78 6.85 14.15
N GLU A 57 -8.00 6.30 15.10
CA GLU A 57 -6.54 6.41 15.10
C GLU A 57 -5.87 5.78 13.85
N VAL A 58 -6.59 4.91 13.14
CA VAL A 58 -6.17 4.27 11.87
C VAL A 58 -6.75 5.01 10.67
N LEU A 59 -8.03 5.39 10.74
CA LEU A 59 -8.77 5.94 9.60
C LEU A 59 -8.54 7.45 9.39
N VAL A 60 -8.13 8.17 10.42
CA VAL A 60 -7.76 9.59 10.36
C VAL A 60 -6.28 9.71 9.96
N LEU A 61 -6.03 9.92 8.67
CA LEU A 61 -4.68 9.91 8.08
C LEU A 61 -3.69 10.87 8.76
N GLU A 62 -4.14 12.02 9.27
CA GLU A 62 -3.25 13.00 9.94
C GLU A 62 -2.60 12.45 11.22
N ASP A 63 -3.21 11.43 11.83
CA ASP A 63 -2.74 10.80 13.06
C ASP A 63 -1.73 9.66 12.83
N TRP A 64 -1.36 9.34 11.58
CA TRP A 64 -0.56 8.16 11.22
C TRP A 64 0.74 7.99 12.04
N MET A 65 1.39 9.10 12.42
CA MET A 65 2.63 9.06 13.21
C MET A 65 2.42 8.48 14.60
N ASN A 66 1.23 8.60 15.18
CA ASN A 66 0.89 8.06 16.50
C ASN A 66 0.82 6.52 16.51
N LEU A 67 0.79 5.90 15.33
CA LEU A 67 0.73 4.45 15.18
C LEU A 67 2.09 3.77 15.32
N LEU A 68 3.19 4.52 15.17
CA LEU A 68 4.55 4.00 15.32
C LEU A 68 4.80 3.59 16.78
N GLU A 69 5.35 2.39 17.00
CA GLU A 69 5.59 1.82 18.34
C GLU A 69 4.32 1.66 19.21
N SER A 70 3.14 1.76 18.60
CA SER A 70 1.84 1.59 19.27
C SER A 70 1.44 0.11 19.40
N GLY A 71 0.27 -0.17 20.00
CA GLY A 71 -0.30 -1.52 20.02
C GLY A 71 -0.68 -2.09 18.64
N LEU A 72 -0.68 -1.24 17.60
CA LEU A 72 -0.94 -1.58 16.21
C LEU A 72 0.34 -1.68 15.37
N ASP A 73 1.52 -1.62 15.99
CA ASP A 73 2.82 -1.85 15.34
C ASP A 73 3.42 -3.18 15.82
N TRP A 74 3.91 -3.99 14.89
CA TRP A 74 4.76 -5.14 15.21
C TRP A 74 6.11 -4.72 15.78
N ASP A 75 6.56 -3.52 15.40
CA ASP A 75 7.72 -2.83 15.98
C ASP A 75 9.02 -3.65 15.93
N TYR A 76 9.39 -4.09 14.73
CA TYR A 76 10.57 -4.92 14.54
C TYR A 76 11.87 -4.12 14.73
N LEU A 77 12.66 -4.54 15.71
CA LEU A 77 14.05 -4.11 15.84
C LEU A 77 14.91 -4.77 14.77
N ILE A 78 15.90 -4.04 14.27
CA ILE A 78 16.92 -4.61 13.41
C ILE A 78 18.11 -5.11 14.24
N GLU A 79 18.84 -6.06 13.67
CA GLU A 79 20.13 -6.49 14.21
C GLU A 79 21.17 -5.35 14.19
N PRO A 80 22.21 -5.39 15.04
CA PRO A 80 23.27 -4.39 15.04
C PRO A 80 23.88 -4.16 13.65
N GLN A 81 23.97 -2.89 13.24
CA GLN A 81 24.43 -2.52 11.91
C GLN A 81 25.92 -2.17 11.91
N ALA A 82 26.70 -2.80 11.04
CA ALA A 82 28.14 -2.53 10.92
C ALA A 82 28.44 -1.07 10.49
N HIS A 83 27.57 -0.51 9.64
CA HIS A 83 27.70 0.83 9.09
C HIS A 83 26.35 1.57 9.09
N GLY A 84 25.61 1.51 10.19
CA GLY A 84 24.27 2.08 10.26
C GLY A 84 23.81 2.41 11.66
N ASN A 85 22.55 2.84 11.75
CA ASN A 85 21.89 3.09 13.01
C ASN A 85 21.32 1.78 13.58
N SER A 86 22.01 1.19 14.56
CA SER A 86 21.54 -0.03 15.25
C SER A 86 20.27 0.16 16.10
N PHE A 87 19.77 1.39 16.24
CA PHE A 87 18.50 1.70 16.92
C PHE A 87 17.33 1.90 15.94
N MET A 88 17.56 1.75 14.63
CA MET A 88 16.50 1.88 13.64
C MET A 88 15.45 0.78 13.84
N ARG A 89 14.18 1.15 13.68
CA ARG A 89 13.03 0.28 13.86
C ARG A 89 12.29 0.15 12.53
N HIS A 90 11.93 -1.07 12.15
CA HIS A 90 11.05 -1.33 11.03
C HIS A 90 9.62 -1.45 11.53
N ALA A 91 8.96 -0.30 11.64
CA ALA A 91 7.52 -0.24 11.92
C ALA A 91 6.75 -1.01 10.84
N ARG A 92 5.90 -1.96 11.26
CA ARG A 92 5.03 -2.79 10.41
C ARG A 92 3.65 -2.84 11.07
N ALA A 93 2.61 -2.39 10.37
CA ALA A 93 1.27 -2.38 10.96
C ALA A 93 0.75 -3.80 11.22
N ARG A 94 0.03 -3.94 12.34
CA ARG A 94 -0.72 -5.11 12.75
C ARG A 94 -2.19 -4.71 12.93
N VAL A 95 -2.87 -4.50 11.81
CA VAL A 95 -4.28 -4.13 11.67
C VAL A 95 -4.72 -4.45 10.23
N LEU A 96 -6.00 -4.66 9.97
CA LEU A 96 -6.53 -4.82 8.62
C LEU A 96 -6.14 -3.62 7.72
N GLY A 97 -5.78 -3.92 6.47
CA GLY A 97 -5.09 -3.02 5.54
C GLY A 97 -3.56 -3.02 5.73
N GLY A 98 -3.04 -3.49 6.86
CA GLY A 98 -1.61 -3.60 7.13
C GLY A 98 -0.91 -2.26 6.96
N CYS A 99 0.24 -2.23 6.30
CA CYS A 99 1.02 -1.00 6.19
C CYS A 99 0.36 0.12 5.36
N SER A 100 -0.71 -0.13 4.59
CA SER A 100 -1.50 0.99 4.03
C SER A 100 -2.35 1.70 5.07
N SER A 101 -2.57 1.09 6.24
CA SER A 101 -3.34 1.65 7.36
C SER A 101 -2.48 2.36 8.40
N HIS A 102 -1.15 2.42 8.24
CA HIS A 102 -0.28 3.20 9.14
C HIS A 102 0.76 4.07 8.43
N ASN A 103 0.71 4.14 7.10
CA ASN A 103 1.64 4.96 6.32
C ASN A 103 1.07 6.37 6.13
N SER A 104 1.85 7.24 5.49
CA SER A 104 1.47 8.61 5.16
C SER A 104 0.66 8.75 3.87
N CYS A 105 0.22 7.64 3.26
CA CYS A 105 -0.53 7.58 2.01
C CYS A 105 0.10 8.30 0.80
N ILE A 106 1.43 8.38 0.76
CA ILE A 106 2.15 8.80 -0.46
C ILE A 106 1.92 7.74 -1.55
N ALA A 107 1.40 8.17 -2.71
CA ALA A 107 1.02 7.28 -3.81
C ALA A 107 1.82 7.57 -5.09
N PHE A 108 2.64 6.61 -5.50
CA PHE A 108 3.43 6.67 -6.74
C PHE A 108 3.09 5.50 -7.66
N TRP A 109 3.10 5.77 -8.96
CA TRP A 109 3.30 4.74 -9.96
C TRP A 109 4.81 4.46 -10.05
N PRO A 110 5.24 3.19 -10.15
CA PRO A 110 6.64 2.88 -10.35
C PRO A 110 7.13 3.45 -11.70
N PRO A 111 8.40 3.87 -11.79
CA PRO A 111 9.04 4.11 -13.07
C PRO A 111 8.87 2.92 -14.01
N ARG A 112 8.66 3.20 -15.29
CA ARG A 112 8.52 2.15 -16.31
C ARG A 112 9.78 1.31 -16.37
N GLU A 113 10.92 1.98 -16.26
CA GLU A 113 12.25 1.42 -16.34
C GLU A 113 12.46 0.34 -15.27
N ASP A 114 12.01 0.58 -14.04
CA ASP A 114 12.11 -0.39 -12.94
C ASP A 114 11.28 -1.66 -13.23
N LEU A 115 10.05 -1.50 -13.75
CA LEU A 115 9.19 -2.64 -14.10
C LEU A 115 9.74 -3.43 -15.30
N ASP A 116 10.22 -2.73 -16.33
CA ASP A 116 10.81 -3.37 -17.50
C ASP A 116 12.14 -4.08 -17.13
N GLU A 117 12.88 -3.57 -16.15
CA GLU A 117 14.07 -4.22 -15.60
C GLU A 117 13.72 -5.49 -14.82
N TRP A 118 12.57 -5.57 -14.13
CA TRP A 118 12.10 -6.83 -13.55
C TRP A 118 11.95 -7.93 -14.61
N ALA A 119 11.29 -7.61 -15.72
CA ALA A 119 11.09 -8.56 -16.79
C ALA A 119 12.40 -8.95 -17.49
N THR A 120 13.25 -7.97 -17.81
CA THR A 120 14.39 -8.17 -18.71
C THR A 120 15.73 -8.38 -17.99
N GLY A 121 15.95 -7.70 -16.87
CA GLY A 121 17.17 -7.76 -16.06
C GLY A 121 17.13 -8.84 -14.98
N TYR A 122 15.96 -9.09 -14.38
CA TYR A 122 15.80 -10.05 -13.28
C TYR A 122 15.04 -11.33 -13.65
N GLY A 123 14.60 -11.46 -14.91
CA GLY A 123 13.98 -12.69 -15.42
C GLY A 123 12.52 -12.90 -15.00
N CYS A 124 11.85 -11.87 -14.50
CA CYS A 124 10.43 -11.91 -14.12
C CYS A 124 9.53 -11.67 -15.35
N ALA A 125 9.53 -12.59 -16.31
CA ALA A 125 8.72 -12.45 -17.53
C ALA A 125 7.24 -12.19 -17.21
N GLY A 126 6.63 -11.19 -17.88
CA GLY A 126 5.25 -10.75 -17.65
C GLY A 126 5.08 -9.66 -16.59
N TRP A 127 6.18 -9.16 -16.01
CA TRP A 127 6.18 -8.06 -15.03
C TRP A 127 6.57 -6.69 -15.62
N GLU A 128 6.71 -6.60 -16.94
CA GLU A 128 6.97 -5.35 -17.63
C GLU A 128 5.85 -4.32 -17.42
N SER A 129 6.19 -3.05 -17.60
CA SER A 129 5.28 -1.92 -17.44
C SER A 129 4.00 -2.02 -18.26
N GLU A 130 4.04 -2.66 -19.43
CA GLU A 130 2.87 -2.89 -20.27
C GLU A 130 1.84 -3.83 -19.63
N ALA A 131 2.29 -4.84 -18.88
CA ALA A 131 1.43 -5.75 -18.14
C ALA A 131 0.89 -5.12 -16.84
N ILE A 132 1.70 -4.30 -16.17
CA ILE A 132 1.38 -3.75 -14.84
C ILE A 132 0.55 -2.47 -14.89
N PHE A 133 0.81 -1.53 -15.80
CA PHE A 133 0.09 -0.24 -15.83
C PHE A 133 -1.43 -0.37 -15.99
N PRO A 134 -1.97 -1.33 -16.77
CA PRO A 134 -3.41 -1.60 -16.78
C PRO A 134 -3.96 -2.01 -15.41
N LEU A 135 -3.18 -2.70 -14.58
CA LEU A 135 -3.58 -3.08 -13.22
C LEU A 135 -3.63 -1.87 -12.29
N ILE A 136 -2.66 -0.96 -12.41
CA ILE A 136 -2.66 0.31 -11.65
C ILE A 136 -3.90 1.13 -12.03
N LYS A 137 -4.17 1.26 -13.34
CA LYS A 137 -5.39 1.92 -13.84
C LYS A 137 -6.68 1.27 -13.31
N ARG A 138 -6.73 -0.06 -13.20
CA ARG A 138 -7.89 -0.78 -12.64
C ARG A 138 -8.04 -0.58 -11.12
N LEU A 139 -6.94 -0.36 -10.40
CA LEU A 139 -6.91 -0.19 -8.95
C LEU A 139 -7.34 1.22 -8.52
N GLU A 140 -6.91 2.25 -9.25
CA GLU A 140 -7.07 3.63 -8.82
C GLU A 140 -8.40 4.29 -9.24
N ASN A 141 -8.82 5.24 -8.43
CA ASN A 141 -9.74 6.31 -8.76
C ASN A 141 -9.01 7.63 -8.51
N ASN A 142 -8.37 8.12 -9.56
CA ASN A 142 -7.51 9.29 -9.53
C ASN A 142 -8.32 10.55 -9.85
N SER A 143 -8.15 11.59 -9.03
CA SER A 143 -8.79 12.89 -9.24
C SER A 143 -8.23 13.68 -10.43
N ARG A 144 -7.03 13.34 -10.92
CA ARG A 144 -6.41 14.02 -12.07
C ARG A 144 -7.01 13.53 -13.38
N PRO A 145 -7.19 14.41 -14.39
CA PRO A 145 -7.61 13.98 -15.72
C PRO A 145 -6.50 13.21 -16.45
N GLY A 146 -6.88 12.31 -17.36
CA GLY A 146 -5.99 11.70 -18.34
C GLY A 146 -6.30 10.23 -18.58
N ASP A 147 -6.26 9.80 -19.84
CA ASP A 147 -6.68 8.44 -20.22
C ASP A 147 -5.78 7.33 -19.67
N HIS A 148 -4.57 7.67 -19.20
CA HIS A 148 -3.73 6.71 -18.50
C HIS A 148 -4.24 6.43 -17.08
N HIS A 149 -4.93 7.37 -16.44
CA HIS A 149 -5.47 7.20 -15.09
C HIS A 149 -6.74 6.34 -15.03
N GLY A 150 -6.93 5.70 -13.89
CA GLY A 150 -8.18 5.05 -13.51
C GLY A 150 -9.12 6.01 -12.80
N HIS A 151 -10.42 5.90 -13.04
CA HIS A 151 -11.44 6.75 -12.40
C HIS A 151 -12.54 5.96 -11.67
N ASP A 152 -12.47 4.63 -11.72
CA ASP A 152 -13.52 3.74 -11.20
C ASP A 152 -12.98 2.71 -10.19
N GLY A 153 -11.67 2.70 -9.94
CA GLY A 153 -11.03 1.75 -9.02
C GLY A 153 -11.33 2.04 -7.54
N PRO A 154 -11.11 1.06 -6.65
CA PRO A 154 -11.42 1.22 -5.23
C PRO A 154 -10.47 2.18 -4.48
N VAL A 155 -9.25 2.42 -4.97
CA VAL A 155 -8.24 3.22 -4.25
C VAL A 155 -8.28 4.66 -4.73
N ARG A 156 -8.73 5.58 -3.87
CA ARG A 156 -8.86 7.01 -4.21
C ARG A 156 -7.54 7.76 -4.10
N LEU A 157 -7.10 8.40 -5.19
CA LEU A 157 -5.89 9.22 -5.24
C LEU A 157 -6.25 10.69 -5.46
N ARG A 158 -5.67 11.56 -4.63
CA ARG A 158 -5.87 13.02 -4.70
C ARG A 158 -4.56 13.77 -4.56
N ASP A 159 -4.51 14.95 -5.16
CA ASP A 159 -3.41 15.88 -4.96
C ASP A 159 -3.48 16.52 -3.58
N VAL A 160 -2.31 16.76 -2.99
CA VAL A 160 -2.17 17.60 -1.80
C VAL A 160 -2.32 19.07 -2.24
N PRO A 161 -3.26 19.83 -1.66
CA PRO A 161 -3.38 21.26 -1.95
C PRO A 161 -2.09 22.01 -1.58
N ALA A 162 -1.68 22.97 -2.41
CA ALA A 162 -0.49 23.79 -2.19
C ALA A 162 -0.75 24.93 -1.20
N GLU A 163 -1.22 24.59 0.00
CA GLU A 163 -1.64 25.54 1.04
C GLU A 163 -0.56 25.79 2.11
N ASP A 164 0.41 24.89 2.25
CA ASP A 164 1.55 25.08 3.16
C ASP A 164 2.57 26.08 2.56
N PRO A 165 2.76 27.26 3.18
CA PRO A 165 3.71 28.25 2.67
C PRO A 165 5.16 27.75 2.70
N CYS A 166 5.52 26.88 3.63
CA CYS A 166 6.86 26.28 3.68
C CYS A 166 7.05 25.32 2.51
N GLY A 167 6.08 24.46 2.21
CA GLY A 167 6.08 23.59 1.04
C GLY A 167 6.21 24.35 -0.27
N VAL A 168 5.47 25.45 -0.44
CA VAL A 168 5.59 26.31 -1.65
C VAL A 168 6.98 26.92 -1.76
N ALA A 169 7.53 27.45 -0.66
CA ALA A 169 8.86 28.05 -0.65
C ALA A 169 9.98 27.04 -0.97
N ILE A 170 9.85 25.79 -0.49
CA ILE A 170 10.79 24.71 -0.83
C ILE A 170 10.76 24.43 -2.34
N LEU A 171 9.57 24.37 -2.95
CA LEU A 171 9.44 24.16 -4.38
C LEU A 171 10.04 25.32 -5.20
N ASP A 172 9.91 26.57 -4.74
CA ASP A 172 10.58 27.72 -5.38
C ASP A 172 12.10 27.64 -5.26
N ALA A 173 12.61 27.23 -4.10
CA ALA A 173 14.04 27.01 -3.89
C ALA A 173 14.59 25.88 -4.77
N CYS A 174 13.83 24.81 -4.99
CA CYS A 174 14.18 23.77 -5.95
C CYS A 174 14.36 24.34 -7.36
N GLU A 175 13.44 25.17 -7.84
CA GLU A 175 13.56 25.79 -9.16
C GLU A 175 14.78 26.72 -9.28
N GLN A 176 15.08 27.50 -8.24
CA GLN A 176 16.29 28.33 -8.17
C GLN A 176 17.57 27.48 -8.23
N ALA A 177 17.54 26.27 -7.66
CA ALA A 177 18.62 25.30 -7.73
C ALA A 177 18.65 24.50 -9.06
N GLY A 178 17.77 24.81 -10.02
CA GLY A 178 17.71 24.14 -11.32
C GLY A 178 16.90 22.84 -11.32
N ILE A 179 16.08 22.58 -10.30
CA ILE A 179 15.19 21.42 -10.19
C ILE A 179 13.76 21.89 -10.47
N PRO A 180 13.22 21.66 -11.68
CA PRO A 180 11.90 22.13 -12.04
C PRO A 180 10.79 21.39 -11.28
N ARG A 181 9.67 22.06 -11.01
CA ARG A 181 8.44 21.38 -10.61
C ARG A 181 8.03 20.35 -11.66
N ALA A 182 7.63 19.17 -11.21
CA ALA A 182 7.20 18.08 -12.05
C ALA A 182 5.84 17.55 -11.61
N LYS A 183 5.09 16.97 -12.56
CA LYS A 183 3.88 16.22 -12.25
C LYS A 183 4.25 14.77 -11.99
N PHE A 184 3.92 14.27 -10.81
CA PHE A 184 4.04 12.83 -10.52
C PHE A 184 2.94 12.03 -11.23
N ASN A 185 3.21 10.74 -11.45
CA ASN A 185 2.29 9.77 -12.08
C ASN A 185 1.77 10.22 -13.46
N GLY A 186 2.59 10.99 -14.19
CA GLY A 186 2.27 11.45 -15.54
C GLY A 186 2.61 10.43 -16.63
N SER A 187 2.02 10.62 -17.82
CA SER A 187 2.24 9.75 -18.98
C SER A 187 3.61 9.94 -19.67
N SER A 188 4.37 10.98 -19.31
CA SER A 188 5.65 11.29 -19.94
C SER A 188 6.79 10.51 -19.31
N ARG A 189 7.59 9.83 -20.14
CA ARG A 189 8.92 9.34 -19.75
C ARG A 189 9.73 10.54 -19.24
N PHE A 190 10.17 10.50 -17.99
CA PHE A 190 11.16 11.45 -17.50
C PHE A 190 12.46 11.21 -18.28
N ARG A 191 12.69 11.98 -19.34
CA ARG A 191 14.02 12.05 -19.96
C ARG A 191 14.85 12.99 -19.08
N VAL A 192 15.66 12.40 -18.21
CA VAL A 192 16.81 13.11 -17.66
C VAL A 192 17.69 13.47 -18.85
N ARG A 193 17.92 14.76 -19.07
CA ARG A 193 18.90 15.25 -20.04
C ARG A 193 20.30 15.18 -19.46
#